data_AF-A0AAD9URB3-F1
#
_entry.id   AF-A0AAD9URB3-F1
#
_cell.length_a   1.000
_cell.length_b   1.000
_cell.length_c   1.000
_cell.angle_alpha   90.00
_cell.angle_beta   90.00
_cell.angle_gamma   90.00
#
_symmetry.space_group_name_H-M   'P 1'
#
loop_
_entity.id
_entity.type
_entity.pdbx_description
1 polymer ?
#
loop_
_entity_poly.entity_id
_entity_poly.type
_entity_poly.pdbx_seq_one_letter_code
_entity_poly.pdbx_strand_id
1 'polypeptide(L)'
;MSLLHGECGFVGLSHALSTYIVIDGIITAYLSAYLSVEDVPDFSVQEALNQINDAKSNEELQTLGNRSDVSLQLYHAGFGNEQLSLNNKSKATQCILHHQVIRSRRDAIIGLKNGLDTANFLDLLTANSGCLQLIFPLSHEVQYSANDIMALIDKTSLTGISDKQRKVFEWFTCYLTVLEEADNVKMDKQKLLHSYVWSCQD
;
A
#
# COMPACT_ATOMS: atom_id res chain seq x y z
N MET A 1 14.90 9.07 11.21
CA MET A 1 13.71 9.00 10.35
C MET A 1 13.45 10.36 9.73
N SER A 2 14.37 10.86 8.89
CA SER A 2 14.20 12.13 8.21
C SER A 2 14.72 12.06 6.79
N LEU A 3 13.87 12.47 5.86
CA LEU A 3 14.24 12.76 4.47
C LEU A 3 15.41 13.75 4.38
N LEU A 4 15.54 14.64 5.38
CA LEU A 4 16.66 15.59 5.51
C LEU A 4 18.00 14.90 5.80
N HIS A 5 17.99 13.64 6.24
CA HIS A 5 19.17 12.85 6.54
C HIS A 5 19.49 11.80 5.46
N GLY A 6 18.80 11.85 4.30
CA GLY A 6 19.02 10.93 3.19
C GLY A 6 18.51 9.51 3.43
N GLU A 7 17.64 9.33 4.43
CA GLU A 7 16.95 8.05 4.66
C GLU A 7 15.80 7.87 3.67
N CYS A 8 15.28 6.63 3.59
CA CYS A 8 14.15 6.28 2.73
C CYS A 8 12.93 7.16 3.04
N GLY A 9 12.25 7.63 1.99
CA GLY A 9 11.04 8.44 2.12
C GLY A 9 9.87 7.69 2.79
N PHE A 10 8.68 8.27 2.72
CA PHE A 10 7.46 7.64 3.24
C PHE A 10 6.99 6.54 2.28
N VAL A 11 7.59 5.35 2.42
CA VAL A 11 7.26 4.17 1.60
C VAL A 11 5.83 3.70 1.84
N GLY A 12 5.15 3.31 0.77
CA GLY A 12 3.85 2.65 0.85
C GLY A 12 2.67 3.60 1.00
N LEU A 13 2.90 4.91 0.84
CA LEU A 13 1.82 5.86 0.62
C LEU A 13 1.26 5.68 -0.79
N SER A 14 -0.07 5.63 -0.95
CA SER A 14 -0.66 5.54 -2.29
C SER A 14 -0.38 6.78 -3.13
N HIS A 15 -0.36 6.62 -4.45
CA HIS A 15 -0.19 7.72 -5.38
C HIS A 15 -1.31 8.77 -5.24
N ALA A 16 -2.55 8.30 -5.02
CA ALA A 16 -3.68 9.16 -4.74
C ALA A 16 -3.44 10.03 -3.48
N LEU A 17 -2.91 9.44 -2.41
CA LEU A 17 -2.71 10.17 -1.15
C LEU A 17 -1.53 11.14 -1.22
N SER A 18 -0.41 10.74 -1.84
CA SER A 18 0.73 11.66 -2.07
C SER A 18 0.33 12.87 -2.90
N THR A 19 -0.47 12.65 -3.95
CA THR A 19 -1.02 13.71 -4.80
C THR A 19 -1.98 14.63 -4.04
N TYR A 20 -2.84 14.05 -3.18
CA TYR A 20 -3.76 14.82 -2.32
C TYR A 20 -3.02 15.79 -1.40
N ILE A 21 -1.92 15.34 -0.79
CA ILE A 21 -1.11 16.13 0.15
C ILE A 21 -0.49 17.34 -0.55
N VAL A 22 0.00 17.17 -1.79
CA VAL A 22 0.68 18.24 -2.54
C VAL A 22 -0.29 19.25 -3.14
N ILE A 23 -1.45 18.83 -3.65
CA ILE A 23 -2.42 19.71 -4.35
C ILE A 23 -3.33 20.47 -3.36
N ASP A 24 -3.04 20.42 -2.06
CA ASP A 24 -3.80 21.07 -0.99
C ASP A 24 -5.31 20.76 -1.01
N GLY A 25 -5.67 19.53 -1.39
CA GLY A 25 -7.06 19.08 -1.41
C GLY A 25 -8.01 19.89 -2.32
N ILE A 26 -7.50 20.71 -3.23
CA ILE A 26 -8.31 21.66 -4.03
C ILE A 26 -9.20 20.94 -5.05
N ILE A 27 -8.92 19.68 -5.42
CA ILE A 27 -9.77 18.95 -6.34
C ILE A 27 -10.00 17.50 -5.90
N THR A 28 -11.03 17.30 -5.08
CA THR A 28 -11.61 15.97 -4.78
C THR A 28 -11.95 15.19 -6.05
N ALA A 29 -12.30 15.88 -7.15
CA ALA A 29 -12.60 15.29 -8.45
C ALA A 29 -11.38 14.75 -9.20
N TYR A 30 -10.18 15.32 -9.00
CA TYR A 30 -8.95 14.73 -9.54
C TYR A 30 -8.60 13.47 -8.76
N LEU A 31 -8.83 13.48 -7.44
CA LEU A 31 -8.55 12.32 -6.59
C LEU A 31 -9.41 11.10 -6.91
N SER A 32 -10.68 11.30 -7.27
CA SER A 32 -11.56 10.19 -7.68
C SER A 32 -11.07 9.45 -8.93
N ALA A 33 -10.19 10.04 -9.74
CA ALA A 33 -9.58 9.36 -10.89
C ALA A 33 -8.39 8.48 -10.51
N TYR A 34 -7.77 8.70 -9.34
CA TYR A 34 -6.58 7.96 -8.89
C TYR A 34 -6.85 6.99 -7.74
N LEU A 35 -8.02 7.08 -7.08
CA LEU A 35 -8.40 6.15 -6.02
C LEU A 35 -8.82 4.80 -6.60
N SER A 36 -8.12 3.77 -6.16
CA SER A 36 -8.37 2.37 -6.50
C SER A 36 -8.72 1.57 -5.24
N VAL A 37 -9.24 0.36 -5.44
CA VAL A 37 -9.51 -0.57 -4.33
C VAL A 37 -8.23 -0.94 -3.59
N GLU A 38 -7.09 -1.01 -4.27
CA GLU A 38 -5.79 -1.34 -3.69
C GLU A 38 -5.29 -0.29 -2.69
N ASP A 39 -5.77 0.95 -2.79
CA ASP A 39 -5.42 2.03 -1.86
C ASP A 39 -6.13 1.92 -0.51
N VAL A 40 -7.15 1.03 -0.41
CA VAL A 40 -7.88 0.81 0.84
C VAL A 40 -7.05 -0.09 1.74
N PRO A 41 -6.73 0.31 2.98
CA PRO A 41 -5.89 -0.47 3.90
C PRO A 41 -6.55 -1.75 4.44
N ASP A 42 -7.88 -1.78 4.52
CA ASP A 42 -8.65 -2.84 5.15
C ASP A 42 -9.12 -3.83 4.09
N PHE A 43 -8.60 -5.06 4.18
CA PHE A 43 -8.91 -6.15 3.25
C PHE A 43 -10.41 -6.46 3.21
N SER A 44 -11.12 -6.38 4.33
CA SER A 44 -12.56 -6.66 4.40
C SER A 44 -13.34 -5.62 3.60
N VAL A 45 -12.87 -4.37 3.61
CA VAL A 45 -13.46 -3.29 2.82
C VAL A 45 -13.11 -3.45 1.34
N GLN A 46 -11.88 -3.87 1.01
CA GLN A 46 -11.51 -4.21 -0.36
C GLN A 46 -12.40 -5.31 -0.94
N GLU A 47 -12.65 -6.37 -0.16
CA GLU A 47 -13.50 -7.47 -0.57
C GLU A 47 -14.93 -7.01 -0.83
N ALA A 48 -15.50 -6.20 0.06
CA ALA A 48 -16.82 -5.60 -0.12
C ALA A 48 -16.90 -4.75 -1.40
N LEU A 49 -15.88 -3.92 -1.65
CA LEU A 49 -15.79 -3.11 -2.87
C LEU A 49 -15.71 -3.94 -4.14
N ASN A 50 -14.90 -5.01 -4.13
CA ASN A 50 -14.80 -5.94 -5.26
C ASN A 50 -16.14 -6.63 -5.51
N GLN A 51 -16.84 -7.10 -4.47
CA GLN A 51 -18.17 -7.70 -4.61
C GLN A 51 -19.21 -6.72 -5.19
N ILE A 52 -19.19 -5.45 -4.78
CA ILE A 52 -20.03 -4.39 -5.37
C ILE A 52 -19.66 -4.17 -6.85
N ASN A 53 -18.36 -4.13 -7.17
CA ASN A 53 -17.85 -3.93 -8.52
C ASN A 53 -18.14 -5.13 -9.45
N ASP A 54 -18.21 -6.34 -8.92
CA ASP A 54 -18.45 -7.56 -9.69
C ASP A 54 -19.93 -7.90 -9.86
N ALA A 55 -20.80 -7.34 -9.00
CA ALA A 55 -22.24 -7.56 -9.08
C ALA A 55 -22.82 -7.11 -10.43
N LYS A 56 -23.65 -7.98 -11.04
CA LYS A 56 -24.19 -7.84 -12.40
C LYS A 56 -25.67 -7.49 -12.44
N SER A 57 -26.36 -7.61 -11.31
CA SER A 57 -27.80 -7.37 -11.21
C SER A 57 -28.14 -6.43 -10.05
N ASN A 58 -29.33 -5.82 -10.11
CA ASN A 58 -29.82 -5.00 -9.02
C ASN A 58 -30.21 -5.86 -7.80
N GLU A 59 -30.68 -7.11 -8.00
CA GLU A 59 -30.99 -8.00 -6.87
C GLU A 59 -29.72 -8.37 -6.08
N GLU A 60 -28.61 -8.65 -6.75
CA GLU A 60 -27.31 -8.90 -6.11
C GLU A 60 -26.84 -7.67 -5.31
N LEU A 61 -26.91 -6.49 -5.91
CA LEU A 61 -26.51 -5.24 -5.26
C LEU A 61 -27.38 -4.90 -4.05
N GLN A 62 -28.69 -5.15 -4.11
CA GLN A 62 -29.58 -4.96 -2.96
C GLN A 62 -29.26 -5.96 -1.85
N THR A 63 -28.99 -7.22 -2.19
CA THR A 63 -28.58 -8.24 -1.21
C THR A 63 -27.27 -7.85 -0.54
N LEU A 64 -26.28 -7.39 -1.32
CA LEU A 64 -25.00 -6.90 -0.80
C LEU A 64 -25.18 -5.65 0.06
N GLY A 65 -25.96 -4.66 -0.39
CA GLY A 65 -26.21 -3.41 0.34
C GLY A 65 -26.95 -3.61 1.67
N ASN A 66 -27.69 -4.71 1.82
CA ASN A 66 -28.37 -5.09 3.07
C ASN A 66 -27.47 -5.85 4.05
N ARG A 67 -26.28 -6.30 3.64
CA ARG A 67 -25.31 -6.89 4.58
C ARG A 67 -24.84 -5.80 5.54
N SER A 68 -24.70 -6.15 6.83
CA SER A 68 -24.38 -5.19 7.89
C SER A 68 -23.05 -4.48 7.69
N ASP A 69 -22.04 -5.19 7.17
CA ASP A 69 -20.72 -4.67 6.85
C ASP A 69 -20.77 -3.62 5.72
N VAL A 70 -21.41 -3.95 4.60
CA VAL A 70 -21.55 -3.06 3.44
C VAL A 70 -22.44 -1.86 3.77
N SER A 71 -23.56 -2.09 4.45
CA SER A 71 -24.49 -1.03 4.84
C SER A 71 -23.82 0.00 5.76
N LEU A 72 -23.01 -0.46 6.72
CA LEU A 72 -22.24 0.42 7.60
C LEU A 72 -21.21 1.23 6.83
N GLN A 73 -20.50 0.63 5.86
CA GLN A 73 -19.55 1.33 5.01
C GLN A 73 -20.24 2.40 4.15
N LEU A 74 -21.37 2.06 3.52
CA LEU A 74 -22.17 3.01 2.73
C LEU A 74 -22.68 4.17 3.61
N TYR A 75 -23.12 3.88 4.83
CA TYR A 75 -23.55 4.90 5.79
C TYR A 75 -22.41 5.86 6.14
N HIS A 76 -21.24 5.34 6.56
CA HIS A 76 -20.07 6.15 6.89
C HIS A 76 -19.55 6.95 5.69
N ALA A 77 -19.67 6.40 4.49
CA ALA A 77 -19.32 7.05 3.23
C ALA A 77 -20.29 8.19 2.84
N GLY A 78 -21.43 8.33 3.51
CA GLY A 78 -22.46 9.32 3.18
C GLY A 78 -23.40 8.87 2.06
N PHE A 79 -23.45 7.57 1.77
CA PHE A 79 -24.33 6.93 0.80
C PHE A 79 -25.53 6.23 1.45
N GLY A 80 -25.79 6.42 2.74
CA GLY A 80 -26.84 5.68 3.47
C GLY A 80 -28.30 5.98 3.08
N ASN A 81 -28.55 7.00 2.24
CA ASN A 81 -29.90 7.43 1.87
C ASN A 81 -30.38 6.88 0.52
N GLU A 82 -29.53 6.15 -0.20
CA GLU A 82 -29.83 5.58 -1.51
C GLU A 82 -29.70 4.05 -1.47
N GLN A 83 -30.61 3.34 -2.13
CA GLN A 83 -30.44 1.91 -2.34
C GLN A 83 -29.36 1.66 -3.40
N LEU A 84 -28.51 0.66 -3.16
CA LEU A 84 -27.46 0.28 -4.09
C LEU A 84 -28.09 -0.35 -5.35
N SER A 85 -27.70 0.16 -6.51
CA SER A 85 -28.20 -0.23 -7.83
C SER A 85 -27.10 -0.09 -8.87
N LEU A 86 -27.27 -0.68 -10.05
CA LEU A 86 -26.30 -0.59 -11.14
C LEU A 86 -26.03 0.87 -11.58
N ASN A 87 -27.04 1.75 -11.45
CA ASN A 87 -26.94 3.15 -11.86
C ASN A 87 -26.09 3.99 -10.91
N ASN A 88 -26.03 3.63 -9.62
CA ASN A 88 -25.32 4.39 -8.59
C ASN A 88 -24.15 3.62 -7.95
N LYS A 89 -23.91 2.38 -8.38
CA LYS A 89 -22.79 1.53 -7.97
C LYS A 89 -21.43 2.24 -8.04
N SER A 90 -21.12 2.88 -9.18
CA SER A 90 -19.85 3.62 -9.33
C SER A 90 -19.71 4.76 -8.31
N LYS A 91 -20.80 5.51 -8.08
CA LYS A 91 -20.87 6.57 -7.07
C LYS A 91 -20.67 6.01 -5.66
N ALA A 92 -21.34 4.90 -5.33
CA ALA A 92 -21.19 4.23 -4.04
C ALA A 92 -19.74 3.78 -3.78
N THR A 93 -19.11 3.12 -4.78
CA THR A 93 -17.71 2.71 -4.75
C THR A 93 -16.80 3.92 -4.49
N GLN A 94 -16.98 5.01 -5.24
CA GLN A 94 -16.18 6.24 -5.04
C GLN A 94 -16.39 6.86 -3.65
N CYS A 95 -17.62 6.87 -3.12
CA CYS A 95 -17.90 7.38 -1.79
C CYS A 95 -17.17 6.56 -0.71
N ILE A 96 -17.20 5.23 -0.81
CA ILE A 96 -16.49 4.34 0.12
C ILE A 96 -14.98 4.55 0.03
N LEU A 97 -14.41 4.56 -1.19
CA LEU A 97 -12.99 4.80 -1.41
C LEU A 97 -12.53 6.13 -0.80
N HIS A 98 -13.24 7.21 -1.10
CA HIS A 98 -12.93 8.53 -0.56
C HIS A 98 -13.03 8.56 0.97
N HIS A 99 -14.03 7.91 1.54
CA HIS A 99 -14.16 7.81 2.99
C HIS A 99 -12.97 7.10 3.62
N GLN A 100 -12.60 5.94 3.08
CA GLN A 100 -11.60 5.06 3.67
C GLN A 100 -10.17 5.58 3.53
N VAL A 101 -9.85 6.20 2.40
CA VAL A 101 -8.49 6.66 2.12
C VAL A 101 -8.25 8.06 2.68
N ILE A 102 -9.25 8.95 2.61
CA ILE A 102 -9.09 10.38 2.94
C ILE A 102 -9.83 10.75 4.21
N ARG A 103 -11.16 10.55 4.24
CA ARG A 103 -12.01 11.13 5.31
C ARG A 103 -11.74 10.52 6.68
N SER A 104 -11.58 9.21 6.77
CA SER A 104 -11.31 8.48 8.02
C SER A 104 -9.94 8.81 8.61
N ARG A 105 -9.01 9.30 7.77
CA ARG A 105 -7.60 9.57 8.10
C ARG A 105 -7.26 11.06 8.04
N ARG A 106 -8.26 11.93 7.93
CA ARG A 106 -8.07 13.36 7.66
C ARG A 106 -7.10 14.02 8.62
N ASP A 107 -7.23 13.76 9.93
CA ASP A 107 -6.39 14.40 10.94
C ASP A 107 -4.92 13.95 10.82
N ALA A 108 -4.68 12.67 10.53
CA ALA A 108 -3.34 12.14 10.28
C ALA A 108 -2.73 12.75 9.01
N ILE A 109 -3.53 12.91 7.96
CA ILE A 109 -3.10 13.54 6.70
C ILE A 109 -2.75 15.02 6.93
N ILE A 110 -3.59 15.75 7.68
CA ILE A 110 -3.31 17.14 8.06
C ILE A 110 -2.05 17.24 8.90
N GLY A 111 -1.87 16.33 9.88
CA GLY A 111 -0.66 16.27 10.69
C GLY A 111 0.60 16.04 9.85
N LEU A 112 0.56 15.09 8.92
CA LEU A 112 1.65 14.84 7.98
C LEU A 112 1.92 16.06 7.10
N LYS A 113 0.87 16.68 6.55
CA LYS A 113 0.97 17.89 5.73
C LYS A 113 1.64 19.03 6.50
N ASN A 114 1.21 19.30 7.73
CA ASN A 114 1.81 20.34 8.57
C ASN A 114 3.29 20.03 8.89
N GLY A 115 3.63 18.76 9.09
CA GLY A 115 5.02 18.34 9.29
C GLY A 115 5.89 18.59 8.07
N LEU A 116 5.38 18.33 6.86
CA LEU A 116 6.08 18.61 5.60
C LEU A 116 6.19 20.11 5.34
N ASP A 117 5.16 20.88 5.68
CA ASP A 117 5.11 22.33 5.53
C ASP A 117 6.15 23.02 6.43
N THR A 118 6.33 22.53 7.65
CA THR A 118 7.32 23.06 8.61
C THR A 118 8.76 23.01 8.06
N ALA A 119 9.04 22.10 7.12
CA ALA A 119 10.34 21.94 6.48
C ALA A 119 10.36 22.45 5.03
N ASN A 120 9.35 23.22 4.60
CA ASN A 120 9.15 23.73 3.22
C ASN A 120 9.18 22.63 2.13
N PHE A 121 8.90 21.37 2.49
CA PHE A 121 8.86 20.29 1.51
C PHE A 121 7.67 20.39 0.57
N LEU A 122 6.56 20.97 1.02
CA LEU A 122 5.38 21.17 0.17
C LEU A 122 5.66 22.13 -0.98
N ASP A 123 6.37 23.24 -0.73
CA ASP A 123 6.80 24.17 -1.78
C ASP A 123 7.73 23.49 -2.77
N LEU A 124 8.67 22.67 -2.27
CA LEU A 124 9.60 21.91 -3.09
C LEU A 124 8.88 20.88 -3.98
N LEU A 125 7.92 20.14 -3.42
CA LEU A 125 7.11 19.16 -4.14
C LEU A 125 6.19 19.80 -5.17
N THR A 126 5.65 20.97 -4.86
CA THR A 126 4.79 21.73 -5.77
C THR A 126 5.60 22.32 -6.93
N ALA A 127 6.81 22.80 -6.66
CA ALA A 127 7.72 23.30 -7.69
C ALA A 127 8.37 22.19 -8.53
N ASN A 128 8.56 21.00 -7.96
CA ASN A 128 9.25 19.87 -8.59
C ASN A 128 8.47 18.56 -8.38
N SER A 129 7.56 18.24 -9.31
CA SER A 129 6.77 17.01 -9.25
C SER A 129 7.61 15.72 -9.28
N GLY A 130 8.82 15.77 -9.86
CA GLY A 130 9.76 14.64 -9.85
C GLY A 130 10.28 14.27 -8.45
N CYS A 131 10.22 15.19 -7.49
CA CYS A 131 10.59 14.90 -6.10
C CYS A 131 9.52 14.07 -5.38
N LEU A 132 8.29 13.96 -5.91
CA LEU A 132 7.22 13.18 -5.30
C LEU A 132 7.63 11.71 -5.11
N GLN A 133 8.27 11.11 -6.12
CA GLN A 133 8.73 9.71 -6.06
C GLN A 133 9.89 9.50 -5.09
N LEU A 134 10.68 10.54 -4.82
CA LEU A 134 11.75 10.48 -3.82
C LEU A 134 11.19 10.56 -2.39
N ILE A 135 10.14 11.36 -2.21
CA ILE A 135 9.51 11.58 -0.90
C ILE A 135 8.51 10.48 -0.56
N PHE A 136 7.76 10.01 -1.55
CA PHE A 136 6.70 9.01 -1.44
C PHE A 136 6.91 7.90 -2.48
N PRO A 137 7.98 7.09 -2.36
CA PRO A 137 8.20 6.00 -3.28
C PRO A 137 7.12 4.92 -3.11
N LEU A 138 6.67 4.34 -4.22
CA LEU A 138 5.81 3.16 -4.20
C LEU A 138 6.60 1.96 -3.68
N SER A 139 5.92 0.99 -3.08
CA SER A 139 6.58 -0.18 -2.47
C SER A 139 7.46 -0.97 -3.44
N HIS A 140 7.15 -0.96 -4.74
CA HIS A 140 7.95 -1.63 -5.77
C HIS A 140 9.09 -0.74 -6.33
N GLU A 141 9.08 0.56 -6.05
CA GLU A 141 10.15 1.50 -6.41
C GLU A 141 11.28 1.47 -5.37
N VAL A 142 11.02 0.93 -4.17
CA VAL A 142 12.03 0.71 -3.14
C VAL A 142 12.63 -0.68 -3.32
N GLN A 143 13.89 -0.72 -3.74
CA GLN A 143 14.67 -1.95 -3.77
C GLN A 143 15.44 -2.09 -2.47
N TYR A 144 15.32 -3.25 -1.83
CA TYR A 144 16.15 -3.63 -0.68
C TYR A 144 17.16 -4.66 -1.16
N SER A 145 18.44 -4.44 -0.87
CA SER A 145 19.44 -5.49 -1.07
C SER A 145 19.32 -6.54 0.02
N ALA A 146 19.76 -7.77 -0.24
CA ALA A 146 19.87 -8.79 0.79
C ALA A 146 20.73 -8.28 1.97
N ASN A 147 21.75 -7.47 1.68
CA ASN A 147 22.62 -6.89 2.70
C ASN A 147 21.89 -5.91 3.64
N ASP A 148 20.96 -5.10 3.11
CA ASP A 148 20.18 -4.16 3.92
C ASP A 148 19.29 -4.91 4.92
N ILE A 149 18.64 -5.99 4.47
CA ILE A 149 17.81 -6.84 5.32
C ILE A 149 18.67 -7.57 6.36
N MET A 150 19.83 -8.09 5.96
CA MET A 150 20.75 -8.81 6.84
C MET A 150 21.43 -7.89 7.87
N ALA A 151 21.53 -6.60 7.60
CA ALA A 151 22.04 -5.60 8.56
C ALA A 151 21.04 -5.31 9.70
N LEU A 152 19.74 -5.52 9.46
CA LEU A 152 18.68 -5.33 10.46
C LEU A 152 18.52 -6.52 11.43
N ILE A 153 19.07 -7.68 11.08
CA ILE A 153 19.05 -8.83 11.97
C ILE A 153 20.10 -8.65 13.05
N ASP A 154 19.68 -8.71 14.31
CA ASP A 154 20.59 -8.64 15.44
C ASP A 154 21.56 -9.83 15.46
N LYS A 155 22.80 -9.55 15.03
CA LYS A 155 23.89 -10.53 14.97
C LYS A 155 24.47 -10.85 16.34
N THR A 156 24.14 -10.08 17.38
CA THR A 156 24.64 -10.35 18.75
C THR A 156 23.97 -11.60 19.34
N SER A 157 22.71 -11.85 18.95
CA SER A 157 21.96 -13.08 19.22
C SER A 157 22.55 -14.35 18.56
N LEU A 158 23.52 -14.22 17.65
CA LEU A 158 24.13 -15.34 16.93
C LEU A 158 25.32 -15.99 17.68
N THR A 159 25.76 -15.40 18.80
CA THR A 159 26.87 -15.90 19.63
C THR A 159 26.41 -16.96 20.65
N GLY A 160 25.78 -18.04 20.17
CA GLY A 160 25.29 -19.12 21.04
C GLY A 160 24.18 -20.00 20.46
N ILE A 161 23.84 -19.81 19.19
CA ILE A 161 22.79 -20.55 18.50
C ILE A 161 23.21 -21.97 18.15
N SER A 162 22.22 -22.88 18.24
CA SER A 162 22.36 -24.27 17.82
C SER A 162 22.70 -24.39 16.32
N ASP A 163 23.34 -25.49 15.93
CA ASP A 163 23.69 -25.74 14.51
C ASP A 163 22.46 -25.68 13.59
N LYS A 164 21.27 -26.00 14.11
CA LYS A 164 20.00 -25.87 13.37
C LYS A 164 19.67 -24.41 13.06
N GLN A 165 19.87 -23.50 14.00
CA GLN A 165 19.60 -22.07 13.79
C GLN A 165 20.64 -21.43 12.87
N ARG A 166 21.91 -21.89 12.92
CA ARG A 166 22.93 -21.49 11.95
C ARG A 166 22.52 -21.88 10.53
N LYS A 167 22.09 -23.13 10.33
CA LYS A 167 21.59 -23.60 9.02
C LYS A 167 20.37 -22.81 8.53
N VAL A 168 19.44 -22.45 9.43
CA VAL A 168 18.28 -21.61 9.08
C VAL A 168 18.71 -20.21 8.66
N PHE A 169 19.70 -19.63 9.35
CA PHE A 169 20.24 -18.31 9.01
C PHE A 169 20.99 -18.31 7.67
N GLU A 170 21.80 -19.34 7.41
CA GLU A 170 22.46 -19.56 6.12
C GLU A 170 21.45 -19.74 4.99
N TRP A 171 20.41 -20.56 5.21
CA TRP A 171 19.31 -20.74 4.26
C TRP A 171 18.57 -19.44 3.99
N PHE A 172 18.25 -18.66 5.03
CA PHE A 172 17.56 -17.37 4.89
C PHE A 172 18.40 -16.36 4.12
N THR A 173 19.70 -16.30 4.39
CA THR A 173 20.64 -15.43 3.65
C THR A 173 20.67 -15.82 2.17
N CYS A 174 20.80 -17.11 1.87
CA CYS A 174 20.80 -17.64 0.51
C CYS A 174 19.46 -17.37 -0.21
N TYR A 175 18.34 -17.51 0.49
CA TYR A 175 17.02 -17.20 -0.03
C TYR A 175 16.89 -15.73 -0.42
N LEU A 176 17.36 -14.80 0.41
CA LEU A 176 17.33 -13.36 0.11
C LEU A 176 18.20 -13.02 -1.12
N THR A 177 19.39 -13.60 -1.24
CA THR A 177 20.25 -13.38 -2.42
C THR A 177 19.62 -13.91 -3.70
N VAL A 178 18.95 -15.06 -3.64
CA VAL A 178 18.22 -15.62 -4.79
C VAL A 178 17.02 -14.74 -5.17
N LEU A 179 16.31 -14.18 -4.19
CA LEU A 179 15.21 -13.24 -4.46
C LEU A 179 15.71 -11.95 -5.13
N GLU A 180 16.84 -11.41 -4.67
CA GLU A 180 17.48 -10.22 -5.26
C GLU A 180 17.92 -10.48 -6.71
N GLU A 181 18.51 -11.64 -6.98
CA GLU A 181 18.88 -12.06 -8.35
C GLU A 181 17.65 -12.28 -9.25
N ALA A 182 16.57 -12.85 -8.72
CA ALA A 182 15.33 -13.10 -9.47
C ALA A 182 14.64 -11.80 -9.90
N ASP A 183 14.63 -10.78 -9.03
CA ASP A 183 14.07 -9.45 -9.35
C ASP A 183 14.90 -8.70 -10.40
N ASN A 184 16.22 -8.90 -10.42
CA ASN A 184 17.11 -8.31 -11.42
C ASN A 184 16.95 -8.91 -12.83
N VAL A 185 16.45 -10.14 -12.96
CA VAL A 185 16.37 -10.88 -14.24
C VAL A 185 14.96 -10.92 -14.85
N LYS A 186 13.94 -10.36 -14.18
CA LYS A 186 12.50 -10.52 -14.56
C LYS A 186 12.16 -12.00 -14.84
N MET A 187 12.76 -12.92 -14.08
CA MET A 187 12.52 -14.36 -14.23
C MET A 187 11.42 -14.82 -13.26
N ASP A 188 10.70 -15.86 -13.68
CA ASP A 188 9.59 -16.45 -12.93
C ASP A 188 10.05 -16.98 -11.56
N LYS A 189 9.71 -16.26 -10.48
CA LYS A 189 10.20 -16.48 -9.11
C LYS A 189 9.97 -17.92 -8.63
N GLN A 190 8.89 -18.57 -9.06
CA GLN A 190 8.58 -19.95 -8.70
C GLN A 190 9.56 -20.97 -9.31
N LYS A 191 10.11 -20.71 -10.51
CA LYS A 191 11.05 -21.63 -11.17
C LYS A 191 12.45 -21.56 -10.57
N LEU A 192 12.91 -20.37 -10.18
CA LEU A 192 14.20 -20.19 -9.49
C LEU A 192 14.18 -20.81 -8.09
N LEU A 193 13.10 -20.59 -7.33
CA LEU A 193 12.93 -21.20 -6.02
C LEU A 193 12.89 -22.73 -6.10
N HIS A 194 12.22 -23.29 -7.11
CA HIS A 194 12.15 -24.74 -7.28
C HIS A 194 13.47 -25.36 -7.78
N SER A 195 14.34 -24.62 -8.48
CA SER A 195 15.68 -25.16 -8.85
C SER A 195 16.68 -25.04 -7.71
N TYR A 196 16.58 -24.01 -6.86
CA TYR A 196 17.51 -23.79 -5.74
C TYR A 196 17.18 -24.60 -4.48
N VAL A 197 15.90 -24.85 -4.18
CA VAL A 197 15.51 -25.72 -3.05
C VAL A 197 16.08 -27.15 -3.21
N TRP A 198 16.34 -27.58 -4.45
CA TRP A 198 16.97 -28.87 -4.75
C TRP A 198 18.50 -28.84 -4.73
N SER A 199 19.16 -27.68 -4.87
CA SER A 199 20.63 -27.57 -4.82
C SER A 199 21.18 -27.36 -3.40
N CYS A 200 20.35 -26.93 -2.45
CA CYS A 200 20.74 -26.74 -1.05
C CYS A 200 20.44 -27.95 -0.13
N GLN A 201 20.08 -29.11 -0.71
CA GLN A 201 19.77 -30.34 0.05
C GLN A 201 20.95 -31.33 0.15
N ASP A 202 22.12 -31.01 -0.43
CA ASP A 202 23.36 -31.79 -0.31
C ASP A 202 24.29 -31.24 0.79
#